data_AF-A0A944K870-F1
#
_entry.id   AF-A0A944K870-F1
#
_cell.length_a   1.000
_cell.length_b   1.000
_cell.length_c   1.000
_cell.angle_alpha   90.00
_cell.angle_beta   90.00
_cell.angle_gamma   90.00
#
_symmetry.space_group_name_H-M   'P 1'
#
loop_
_entity.id
_entity.type
_entity.pdbx_description
1 polymer ?
#
loop_
_entity_poly.entity_id
_entity_poly.type
_entity_poly.pdbx_seq_one_letter_code
_entity_poly.pdbx_strand_id
1 'polypeptide(L)'
;MRDVIARALSWVLSVLAPRRPGRHSAAFLTDQPEPTAEPAPVNPWSKPWPTPTPEHIRALYAPLRGEDVELTRPYVLAETTMELGIIGERRRAAALATLGVDYPYTYEGAPFPRSAFVAAAGVTA
;
A
#
# COMPACT_ATOMS: atom_id res chain seq x y z
N MET A 1 8.76 -32.11 8.78
CA MET A 1 7.94 -32.57 7.64
C MET A 1 7.78 -31.49 6.56
N ARG A 2 7.36 -30.27 6.90
CA ARG A 2 7.17 -29.17 5.92
C ARG A 2 8.44 -28.85 5.11
N ASP A 3 9.60 -28.89 5.75
CA ASP A 3 10.88 -28.61 5.08
C ASP A 3 11.28 -29.69 4.06
N VAL A 4 10.92 -30.94 4.32
CA VAL A 4 11.19 -32.06 3.41
C VAL A 4 10.32 -31.93 2.15
N ILE A 5 9.05 -31.56 2.32
CA ILE A 5 8.13 -31.29 1.21
C ILE A 5 8.63 -30.08 0.39
N ALA A 6 9.04 -28.99 1.05
CA ALA A 6 9.55 -27.81 0.36
C ALA A 6 10.82 -28.11 -0.45
N ARG A 7 11.74 -28.91 0.10
CA ARG A 7 12.96 -29.34 -0.61
C ARG A 7 12.64 -30.24 -1.80
N ALA A 8 11.72 -31.20 -1.65
CA ALA A 8 11.29 -32.06 -2.74
C ALA A 8 10.65 -31.28 -3.88
N LEU A 9 9.75 -30.34 -3.57
CA LEU A 9 9.11 -29.47 -4.57
C LEU A 9 10.12 -28.54 -5.25
N SER A 10 11.06 -27.96 -4.50
CA SER A 10 12.15 -27.14 -5.06
C SER A 10 13.00 -27.94 -6.05
N TRP A 11 13.33 -29.19 -5.71
CA TRP A 11 14.11 -30.08 -6.56
C TRP A 11 13.36 -30.43 -7.85
N VAL A 12 12.11 -30.88 -7.75
CA VAL A 12 11.25 -31.19 -8.90
C VAL A 12 11.09 -29.97 -9.82
N LEU A 13 10.85 -28.78 -9.25
CA LEU A 13 10.71 -27.55 -10.03
C LEU A 13 12.02 -27.13 -10.71
N SER A 14 13.18 -27.41 -10.11
CA SER A 14 14.48 -27.09 -10.72
C SER A 14 14.83 -27.99 -11.90
N VAL A 15 14.25 -29.21 -11.95
CA VAL A 15 14.43 -30.16 -13.06
C VAL A 15 13.43 -29.90 -14.20
N LEU A 16 12.15 -29.67 -13.87
CA LEU A 16 11.08 -29.50 -14.88
C LEU A 16 11.09 -28.14 -15.57
N ALA A 17 11.60 -27.11 -14.89
CA ALA A 17 11.67 -25.75 -15.42
C ALA A 17 13.05 -25.16 -15.10
N PRO A 18 14.07 -25.34 -15.97
CA PRO A 18 15.36 -24.73 -15.78
C PRO A 18 15.16 -23.21 -15.65
N ARG A 19 15.32 -22.71 -14.43
CA ARG A 19 15.06 -21.32 -14.09
C ARG A 19 16.12 -20.47 -14.79
N ARG A 20 15.72 -19.79 -15.87
CA ARG A 20 16.54 -18.70 -16.41
C ARG A 20 16.68 -17.63 -15.32
N PRO A 21 17.88 -17.02 -15.19
CA PRO A 21 18.06 -15.91 -14.27
C PRO A 21 17.04 -14.81 -14.63
N GLY A 22 16.22 -14.40 -13.66
CA GLY A 22 15.26 -13.32 -13.85
C GLY A 22 15.97 -11.99 -14.09
N ARG A 23 15.30 -11.02 -14.72
CA ARG A 23 15.91 -9.72 -15.08
C ARG A 23 16.47 -8.91 -13.89
N HIS A 24 16.11 -9.29 -12.66
CA HIS A 24 16.57 -8.68 -11.42
C HIS A 24 17.48 -9.58 -10.58
N SER A 25 17.83 -10.78 -11.08
CA SER A 25 18.77 -11.64 -10.37
C SER A 25 20.20 -11.14 -10.59
N ALA A 26 21.06 -11.35 -9.59
CA ALA A 26 22.47 -10.97 -9.67
C ALA A 26 23.15 -11.59 -10.90
N ALA A 27 22.85 -12.86 -11.20
CA ALA A 27 23.37 -13.57 -12.38
C ALA A 27 22.99 -12.90 -13.72
N PHE A 28 21.79 -12.30 -13.83
CA PHE A 28 21.40 -11.56 -15.03
C PHE A 28 22.14 -10.23 -15.14
N LEU A 29 22.37 -9.55 -14.01
CA LEU A 29 23.06 -8.27 -13.99
C LEU A 29 24.56 -8.42 -14.27
N THR A 30 25.19 -9.51 -13.81
CA THR A 30 26.61 -9.80 -14.10
C THR A 30 26.87 -10.19 -15.55
N ASP A 31 25.87 -10.76 -16.23
CA ASP A 31 25.93 -11.10 -17.65
C ASP A 31 25.59 -9.91 -18.58
N GLN A 32 25.25 -8.74 -18.03
CA GLN A 32 25.03 -7.58 -18.87
C GLN A 32 26.35 -7.10 -19.47
N PRO A 33 26.40 -6.83 -20.79
CA PRO A 33 27.57 -6.22 -21.39
C PRO A 33 27.83 -4.87 -20.70
N GLU A 34 29.10 -4.62 -20.38
CA GLU A 34 29.55 -3.29 -19.92
C GLU A 34 28.98 -2.23 -20.89
N PRO A 35 28.26 -1.22 -20.39
CA PRO A 35 27.74 -0.17 -21.25
C PRO A 35 28.91 0.50 -21.93
N THR A 36 29.03 0.30 -23.25
CA THR A 36 29.96 1.03 -24.10
C THR A 36 29.76 2.52 -23.82
N ALA A 37 30.85 3.24 -23.52
CA ALA A 37 30.83 4.67 -23.25
C ALA A 37 30.47 5.44 -24.53
N GLU A 38 29.22 5.38 -24.94
CA GLU A 38 28.65 6.27 -25.93
C GLU A 38 28.59 7.67 -25.32
N PRO A 39 28.93 8.73 -26.09
CA PRO A 39 28.77 10.08 -25.62
C PRO A 39 27.30 10.29 -25.25
N ALA A 40 27.07 10.70 -23.99
CA ALA A 40 25.72 10.91 -23.48
C ALA A 40 24.95 11.81 -24.46
N PRO A 41 23.75 11.41 -24.91
CA PRO A 41 22.97 12.21 -25.84
C PRO A 41 22.73 13.59 -25.20
N VAL A 42 22.99 14.65 -25.96
CA VAL A 42 22.75 16.03 -25.52
C VAL A 42 21.25 16.17 -25.27
N ASN A 43 20.87 16.08 -24.00
CA ASN A 43 19.48 16.12 -23.57
C ASN A 43 18.98 17.57 -23.72
N PRO A 44 18.02 17.87 -24.60
CA PRO A 44 17.53 19.24 -24.77
C PRO A 44 16.81 19.77 -23.52
N TRP A 45 16.41 18.90 -22.60
CA TRP A 45 15.84 19.23 -21.28
C TRP A 45 16.89 19.46 -20.19
N SER A 46 18.19 19.32 -20.48
CA SER A 46 19.26 19.66 -19.53
C SER A 46 19.51 21.17 -19.43
N LYS A 47 19.02 21.95 -20.41
CA LYS A 47 19.09 23.41 -20.36
C LYS A 47 17.97 23.93 -19.45
N PRO A 48 18.28 24.73 -18.40
CA PRO A 48 17.24 25.34 -17.59
C PRO A 48 16.35 26.22 -18.45
N TRP A 49 15.04 26.13 -18.22
CA TRP A 49 14.04 26.86 -19.00
C TRP A 49 14.26 28.38 -18.87
N PRO A 50 14.26 29.15 -19.97
CA PRO A 50 14.61 30.57 -19.93
C PRO A 50 13.52 31.43 -19.25
N THR A 51 12.28 30.94 -19.21
CA THR A 51 11.17 31.66 -18.59
C THR A 51 11.20 31.46 -17.07
N PRO A 52 11.10 32.53 -16.27
CA PRO A 52 10.96 32.37 -14.83
C PRO A 52 9.72 31.53 -14.51
N THR A 53 9.87 30.60 -13.55
CA THR A 53 8.76 29.78 -13.07
C THR A 53 7.58 30.67 -12.64
N PRO A 54 6.36 30.46 -13.16
CA PRO A 54 5.18 31.23 -12.77
C PRO A 54 4.93 31.19 -11.26
N GLU A 55 4.38 32.27 -10.70
CA GLU A 55 4.16 32.39 -9.24
C GLU A 55 3.26 31.28 -8.69
N HIS A 56 2.20 30.91 -9.40
CA HIS A 56 1.30 29.82 -8.97
C HIS A 56 2.02 28.47 -8.87
N ILE A 57 3.03 28.21 -9.72
CA ILE A 57 3.85 26.99 -9.63
C ILE A 57 4.80 27.07 -8.43
N ARG A 58 5.40 28.24 -8.18
CA ARG A 58 6.25 28.44 -6.98
C ARG A 58 5.45 28.22 -5.69
N ALA A 59 4.19 28.63 -5.66
CA ALA A 59 3.30 28.43 -4.53
C ALA A 59 3.03 26.94 -4.22
N LEU A 60 3.06 26.05 -5.22
CA LEU A 60 2.91 24.60 -5.00
C LEU A 60 4.10 23.99 -4.24
N TYR A 61 5.28 24.59 -4.34
CA TYR A 61 6.49 24.16 -3.63
C TYR A 61 6.64 24.85 -2.27
N ALA A 62 5.74 25.76 -1.90
CA ALA A 62 5.73 26.34 -0.57
C ALA A 62 5.39 25.24 0.46
N PRO A 63 6.15 25.12 1.56
CA PRO A 63 5.84 24.14 2.60
C PRO A 63 4.47 24.46 3.17
N LEU A 64 3.58 23.46 3.13
CA LEU A 64 2.29 23.55 3.80
C LEU A 64 2.52 23.66 5.30
N ARG A 65 1.93 24.67 5.94
CA ARG A 65 1.92 24.75 7.39
C ARG A 65 0.78 23.90 7.94
N GLY A 66 1.05 23.16 9.01
CA GLY A 66 0.08 22.22 9.58
C GLY A 66 -1.17 22.91 10.14
N GLU A 67 -1.06 24.19 10.48
CA GLU A 67 -2.17 25.05 10.89
C GLU A 67 -3.04 25.54 9.72
N ASP A 68 -2.49 25.60 8.50
CA ASP A 68 -3.17 26.13 7.32
C ASP A 68 -3.88 25.03 6.50
N VAL A 69 -3.60 23.76 6.81
CA VAL A 69 -4.09 22.61 6.07
C VAL A 69 -4.56 21.55 7.06
N GLU A 70 -5.83 21.17 6.99
CA GLU A 70 -6.28 19.95 7.68
C GLU A 70 -5.36 18.79 7.25
N LEU A 71 -4.77 18.09 8.21
CA LEU A 71 -3.96 16.87 8.00
C LEU A 71 -4.76 15.69 7.41
N THR A 72 -5.87 15.98 6.75
CA THR A 72 -6.58 15.11 5.84
C THR A 72 -5.69 14.95 4.61
N ARG A 73 -5.10 13.75 4.45
CA ARG A 73 -4.40 13.40 3.22
C ARG A 73 -5.31 13.78 2.03
N PRO A 74 -4.84 14.54 1.03
CA PRO A 74 -5.67 15.02 -0.08
C PRO A 74 -6.33 13.91 -0.92
N TYR A 75 -5.95 12.64 -0.69
CA TYR A 75 -6.51 11.46 -1.34
C TYR A 75 -7.45 10.63 -0.46
N VAL A 76 -7.71 11.06 0.78
CA VAL A 76 -8.58 10.35 1.72
C VAL A 76 -9.78 11.25 1.98
N LEU A 77 -10.66 11.34 0.99
CA LEU A 77 -12.06 11.67 1.27
C LEU A 77 -12.66 10.47 2.00
N ALA A 78 -12.47 10.40 3.31
CA ALA A 78 -12.86 9.25 4.13
C ALA A 78 -14.39 9.03 4.14
N GLU A 79 -15.16 10.06 3.78
CA GLU A 79 -16.60 10.10 4.03
C GLU A 79 -17.46 9.86 2.79
N THR A 80 -16.94 10.06 1.57
CA THR A 80 -17.75 10.00 0.34
C THR A 80 -17.64 8.68 -0.43
N THR A 81 -16.64 7.85 -0.17
CA THR A 81 -16.54 6.51 -0.75
C THR A 81 -17.16 5.50 0.21
N MET A 82 -18.38 5.06 -0.08
CA MET A 82 -19.09 3.98 0.65
C MET A 82 -18.20 2.77 0.95
N GLU A 83 -17.24 2.48 0.06
CA GLU A 83 -16.24 1.42 0.21
C GLU A 83 -15.26 1.64 1.37
N LEU A 84 -14.85 2.89 1.65
CA LEU A 84 -13.95 3.20 2.76
C LEU A 84 -14.64 3.03 4.11
N GLY A 85 -15.95 3.33 4.19
CA GLY A 85 -16.76 3.06 5.37
C GLY A 85 -16.79 1.58 5.72
N ILE A 86 -17.04 0.73 4.71
CA ILE A 86 -17.04 -0.74 4.85
C ILE A 86 -15.66 -1.26 5.26
N ILE A 87 -14.58 -0.73 4.68
CA ILE A 87 -13.21 -1.12 5.04
C ILE A 87 -12.89 -0.72 6.49
N GLY A 88 -13.26 0.49 6.90
CA GLY A 88 -13.09 0.98 8.26
C GLY A 88 -13.85 0.12 9.28
N GLU A 89 -15.08 -0.23 8.96
CA GLU A 89 -15.91 -1.12 9.78
C GLU A 89 -15.29 -2.51 9.95
N ARG A 90 -14.83 -3.13 8.86
CA ARG A 90 -14.15 -4.44 8.92
C ARG A 90 -12.87 -4.39 9.76
N ARG A 91 -12.07 -3.33 9.62
CA ARG A 91 -10.85 -3.13 10.43
C ARG A 91 -11.18 -2.95 11.91
N ARG A 92 -12.22 -2.19 12.24
CA ARG A 92 -12.70 -2.02 13.61
C ARG A 92 -13.16 -3.35 14.21
N ALA A 93 -13.93 -4.14 13.46
CA ALA A 93 -14.37 -5.46 13.89
C ALA A 93 -13.18 -6.40 14.16
N ALA A 94 -12.19 -6.43 13.28
CA ALA A 94 -10.98 -7.23 13.46
C ALA A 94 -10.19 -6.81 14.71
N ALA A 95 -10.04 -5.50 14.95
CA ALA A 95 -9.35 -5.01 16.15
C ALA A 95 -10.07 -5.40 17.44
N LEU A 96 -11.40 -5.28 17.49
CA LEU A 96 -12.18 -5.67 18.67
C LEU A 96 -12.13 -7.19 18.91
N ALA A 97 -12.15 -7.99 17.84
CA ALA A 97 -11.98 -9.44 17.95
C ALA A 97 -10.62 -9.82 18.56
N THR A 98 -9.54 -9.10 18.26
CA THR A 98 -8.24 -9.33 18.93
C THR A 98 -8.25 -9.02 20.42
N LEU A 99 -9.18 -8.17 20.87
CA LEU A 99 -9.42 -7.84 22.27
C LEU A 99 -10.46 -8.75 22.93
N GLY A 100 -10.99 -9.74 22.20
CA GLY A 100 -12.07 -10.62 22.67
C GLY A 100 -13.43 -9.92 22.79
N VAL A 101 -13.59 -8.75 22.15
CA VAL A 101 -14.84 -7.99 22.14
C VAL A 101 -15.56 -8.23 20.82
N ASP A 102 -16.79 -8.71 20.89
CA ASP A 102 -17.63 -8.88 19.72
C ASP A 102 -18.10 -7.51 19.19
N TYR A 103 -17.79 -7.22 17.93
CA TYR A 103 -18.26 -6.00 17.29
C TYR A 103 -19.75 -6.15 16.92
N PRO A 104 -20.62 -5.18 17.29
CA PRO A 104 -22.07 -5.26 17.06
C PRO A 104 -22.42 -4.95 15.59
N TYR A 105 -21.94 -5.80 14.68
CA TYR A 105 -22.25 -5.69 13.26
C TYR A 105 -23.70 -6.11 13.01
N THR A 106 -24.48 -5.20 12.44
CA THR A 106 -25.90 -5.43 12.13
C THR A 106 -26.19 -4.99 10.70
N TYR A 107 -27.11 -5.69 10.04
CA TYR A 107 -27.63 -5.35 8.72
C TYR A 107 -29.12 -5.71 8.67
N GLU A 108 -29.83 -5.25 7.65
CA GLU A 108 -31.25 -5.58 7.49
C GLU A 108 -31.45 -7.09 7.33
N GLY A 109 -32.21 -7.71 8.26
CA GLY A 109 -32.37 -9.16 8.32
C GLY A 109 -31.29 -9.93 9.09
N ALA A 110 -30.41 -9.22 9.81
CA ALA A 110 -29.41 -9.88 10.66
C ALA A 110 -30.08 -10.77 11.72
N PRO A 111 -29.48 -11.95 12.03
CA PRO A 111 -30.05 -12.91 12.98
C PRO A 111 -30.07 -12.40 14.43
N PHE A 112 -29.24 -11.41 14.76
CA PHE A 112 -29.14 -10.85 16.10
C PHE A 112 -29.34 -9.33 16.07
N PRO A 113 -30.23 -8.77 16.91
CA PRO A 113 -30.40 -7.33 17.03
C PRO A 113 -29.20 -6.69 17.74
N ARG A 114 -28.99 -5.39 17.52
CA ARG A 114 -27.89 -4.63 18.15
C ARG A 114 -27.87 -4.74 19.69
N SER A 115 -29.03 -4.92 20.31
CA SER A 115 -29.18 -5.12 21.76
C SER A 115 -28.55 -6.41 22.28
N ALA A 116 -28.35 -7.43 21.44
CA ALA A 116 -27.73 -8.69 21.83
C ALA A 116 -26.24 -8.55 22.18
N PHE A 117 -25.59 -7.48 21.74
CA PHE A 117 -24.16 -7.22 21.93
C PHE A 117 -23.86 -6.32 23.14
N VAL A 118 -24.87 -5.91 23.92
CA VAL A 118 -24.75 -4.96 25.05
C VAL A 118 -24.04 -5.57 26.28
N ALA A 119 -23.79 -6.88 26.30
CA ALA A 119 -23.21 -7.57 27.46
C ALA A 119 -21.70 -7.40 27.66
N ALA A 120 -20.95 -6.82 26.70
CA ALA A 120 -19.49 -6.66 26.79
C ALA A 120 -19.00 -5.22 27.02
N ALA A 121 -19.90 -4.23 27.01
CA ALA A 121 -19.55 -2.82 27.16
C ALA A 121 -19.70 -2.34 28.61
N GLY A 122 -18.93 -2.95 29.51
CA GLY A 122 -18.61 -2.32 30.79
C GLY A 122 -17.59 -1.20 30.59
N VAL A 123 -17.97 -0.12 29.91
CA VAL A 123 -17.21 1.13 29.88
C VAL A 123 -18.17 2.25 30.25
N THR A 124 -18.21 2.57 31.53
CA THR A 124 -18.83 3.77 32.08
C THR A 124 -18.16 5.01 31.50
N ALA A 125 -18.99 6.00 31.17
CA ALA A 125 -18.63 7.33 30.72
C ALA A 125 -17.76 8.11 31.73
#